data_AF-A0A6M0L477-F1
#
_entry.id   AF-A0A6M0L477-F1
#
_cell.length_a   1.000
_cell.length_b   1.000
_cell.length_c   1.000
_cell.angle_alpha   90.00
_cell.angle_beta   90.00
_cell.angle_gamma   90.00
#
_symmetry.space_group_name_H-M   'P 1'
#
loop_
_entity.id
_entity.type
_entity.pdbx_description
1 polymer ?
#
loop_
_entity_poly.entity_id
_entity_poly.type
_entity_poly.pdbx_seq_one_letter_code
_entity_poly.pdbx_strand_id
1 'polypeptide(L)'
;MKIKWENENQELLTVIYRLVLDYLISDKERELLLEAKNKIENNMYERKVVEDLKTQLGILALKRELSRDVSVFFSEISRKTPGHKLGYSFYDSLIR
;
A
#
# COMPACT_ATOMS: atom_id res chain seq x y z
N MET A 1 14.36 4.96 -14.05
CA MET A 1 13.25 5.92 -13.89
C MET A 1 13.58 6.81 -12.70
N LYS A 2 13.85 8.11 -12.92
CA LYS A 2 14.08 9.08 -11.84
C LYS A 2 12.77 9.82 -11.61
N ILE A 3 12.13 9.60 -10.47
CA ILE A 3 10.89 10.26 -10.08
C ILE A 3 11.27 11.57 -9.36
N LYS A 4 10.64 12.67 -9.77
CA LYS A 4 10.85 14.03 -9.26
C LYS A 4 9.53 14.44 -8.56
N TRP A 5 9.59 14.67 -7.25
CA TRP A 5 8.41 14.76 -6.39
C TRP A 5 7.91 16.21 -6.28
N GLU A 6 6.82 16.53 -7.00
CA GLU A 6 6.05 17.77 -6.85
C GLU A 6 4.55 17.54 -6.57
N ASN A 7 4.09 16.29 -6.39
CA ASN A 7 2.70 15.94 -6.02
C ASN A 7 2.60 14.49 -5.47
N GLU A 8 3.10 14.23 -4.26
CA GLU A 8 3.17 12.87 -3.67
C GLU A 8 1.80 12.16 -3.63
N ASN A 9 0.73 12.91 -3.34
CA ASN A 9 -0.64 12.40 -3.20
C ASN A 9 -1.20 11.87 -4.53
N GLN A 10 -0.88 12.53 -5.65
CA GLN A 10 -1.38 12.13 -6.96
C GLN A 10 -0.73 10.83 -7.43
N GLU A 11 0.55 10.62 -7.11
CA GLU A 11 1.24 9.37 -7.43
C GLU A 11 0.70 8.21 -6.60
N LEU A 12 0.51 8.39 -5.28
CA LEU A 12 -0.09 7.37 -4.41
C LEU A 12 -1.49 6.99 -4.90
N LEU A 13 -2.36 8.00 -5.14
CA LEU A 13 -3.70 7.78 -5.68
C LEU A 13 -3.66 7.06 -7.02
N THR A 14 -2.76 7.45 -7.93
CA THR A 14 -2.63 6.81 -9.25
C THR A 14 -2.29 5.33 -9.13
N VAL A 15 -1.38 4.97 -8.21
CA VAL A 15 -1.01 3.57 -7.98
C VAL A 15 -2.18 2.79 -7.38
N ILE A 16 -2.84 3.34 -6.35
CA ILE A 16 -4.02 2.71 -5.74
C ILE A 16 -5.11 2.50 -6.79
N TYR A 17 -5.40 3.48 -7.63
CA TYR A 17 -6.36 3.38 -8.73
C TYR A 17 -6.03 2.24 -9.69
N ARG A 18 -4.76 2.09 -10.08
CA ARG A 18 -4.34 1.00 -10.98
C ARG A 18 -4.56 -0.37 -10.34
N LEU A 19 -4.20 -0.53 -9.07
CA LEU A 19 -4.40 -1.78 -8.35
C LEU A 19 -5.89 -2.10 -8.17
N VAL A 20 -6.72 -1.11 -7.87
CA VAL A 20 -8.18 -1.25 -7.78
C VAL A 20 -8.82 -1.67 -9.09
N LEU A 21 -8.17 -1.46 -10.24
CA LEU A 21 -8.65 -1.90 -11.55
C LEU A 21 -8.05 -3.24 -11.99
N ASP A 22 -7.05 -3.75 -11.29
CA ASP A 22 -6.43 -5.03 -11.60
C ASP A 22 -7.37 -6.18 -11.24
N TYR A 23 -7.61 -7.10 -12.17
CA TYR A 23 -8.46 -8.26 -11.97
C TYR A 23 -7.73 -9.41 -11.25
N LEU A 24 -6.41 -9.31 -11.09
CA LEU A 24 -5.57 -10.32 -10.43
C LEU A 24 -5.50 -10.15 -8.90
N ILE A 25 -5.95 -9.02 -8.37
CA ILE A 25 -6.04 -8.80 -6.92
C ILE A 25 -7.36 -9.38 -6.37
N SER A 26 -7.31 -9.84 -5.12
CA SER A 26 -8.49 -10.35 -4.43
C SER A 26 -9.48 -9.26 -4.06
N ASP A 27 -10.73 -9.64 -3.81
CA ASP A 27 -11.78 -8.71 -3.37
C ASP A 27 -11.42 -8.03 -2.03
N LYS A 28 -10.75 -8.76 -1.12
CA LYS A 28 -10.25 -8.21 0.15
C LYS A 28 -9.23 -7.10 -0.09
N GLU A 29 -8.24 -7.33 -0.95
CA GLU A 29 -7.24 -6.30 -1.28
C GLU A 29 -7.90 -5.09 -1.94
N ARG A 30 -8.85 -5.34 -2.86
CA ARG A 30 -9.59 -4.28 -3.55
C ARG A 30 -10.37 -3.40 -2.59
N GLU A 31 -11.03 -4.01 -1.60
CA GLU A 31 -11.77 -3.29 -0.56
C GLU A 31 -10.85 -2.37 0.25
N LEU A 32 -9.71 -2.88 0.72
CA LEU A 32 -8.71 -2.10 1.47
C LEU A 32 -8.17 -0.93 0.65
N LEU A 33 -7.87 -1.17 -0.62
CA LEU A 33 -7.35 -0.15 -1.53
C LEU A 33 -8.41 0.91 -1.84
N LEU A 34 -9.67 0.51 -2.07
CA LEU A 34 -10.79 1.44 -2.29
C LEU A 34 -11.06 2.31 -1.07
N GLU A 35 -11.02 1.73 0.13
CA GLU A 35 -11.16 2.48 1.38
C GLU A 35 -10.08 3.56 1.50
N ALA A 36 -8.81 3.19 1.29
CA ALA A 36 -7.71 4.14 1.32
C ALA A 36 -7.84 5.23 0.25
N LYS A 37 -8.22 4.84 -0.98
CA LYS A 37 -8.47 5.75 -2.11
C LYS A 37 -9.49 6.83 -1.72
N ASN A 38 -10.66 6.40 -1.23
CA ASN A 38 -11.76 7.28 -0.87
C ASN A 38 -11.36 8.21 0.29
N LYS A 39 -10.61 7.72 1.29
CA LYS A 39 -10.13 8.56 2.39
C LYS A 39 -9.16 9.65 1.91
N ILE A 40 -8.21 9.32 1.03
CA ILE A 40 -7.26 10.29 0.48
C ILE A 40 -7.99 11.33 -0.39
N GLU A 41 -8.95 10.92 -1.22
CA GLU A 41 -9.75 11.84 -2.05
C GLU A 41 -10.58 12.84 -1.24
N ASN A 42 -11.03 12.44 -0.04
CA ASN A 42 -11.80 13.31 0.85
C ASN A 42 -10.92 14.17 1.78
N ASN A 43 -9.67 14.45 1.39
CA ASN A 43 -8.69 15.27 2.15
C ASN A 43 -8.43 14.78 3.58
N MET A 44 -8.60 13.49 3.87
CA MET A 44 -8.19 12.94 5.16
C MET A 44 -6.67 12.90 5.29
N TYR A 45 -6.18 12.92 6.53
CA TYR A 45 -4.75 12.93 6.84
C TYR A 45 -4.04 11.70 6.24
N GLU A 46 -3.38 11.91 5.10
CA GLU A 46 -2.78 10.88 4.24
C GLU A 46 -1.89 9.92 5.02
N ARG A 47 -1.04 10.45 5.90
CA ARG A 47 -0.15 9.62 6.71
C ARG A 47 -0.92 8.61 7.55
N LYS A 48 -2.06 8.99 8.14
CA LYS A 48 -2.89 8.05 8.91
C LYS A 48 -3.51 7.01 8.00
N VAL A 49 -4.00 7.42 6.83
CA VAL A 49 -4.57 6.49 5.84
C VAL A 49 -3.53 5.47 5.38
N VAL A 50 -2.30 5.90 5.12
CA VAL A 50 -1.19 5.00 4.73
C VAL A 50 -0.78 4.07 5.86
N GLU A 51 -0.72 4.52 7.11
CA GLU A 51 -0.44 3.64 8.26
C GLU A 51 -1.55 2.62 8.49
N ASP A 52 -2.82 3.02 8.37
CA ASP A 52 -3.97 2.11 8.46
C ASP A 52 -3.92 1.06 7.33
N LEU A 53 -3.64 1.50 6.09
CA LEU A 53 -3.52 0.61 4.94
C LEU A 53 -2.36 -0.38 5.10
N LYS A 54 -1.19 0.10 5.55
CA LYS A 54 -0.03 -0.76 5.87
C LYS A 54 -0.36 -1.82 6.90
N THR A 55 -1.09 -1.45 7.94
CA THR A 55 -1.50 -2.38 9.00
C THR A 55 -2.37 -3.49 8.43
N GLN A 56 -3.37 -3.13 7.63
CA GLN A 56 -4.32 -4.07 7.05
C GLN A 56 -3.66 -5.00 6.01
N LEU A 57 -2.86 -4.43 5.09
CA LEU A 57 -2.08 -5.22 4.13
C LEU A 57 -1.02 -6.09 4.82
N GLY A 58 -0.44 -5.63 5.93
CA GLY A 58 0.48 -6.40 6.75
C GLY A 58 -0.15 -7.68 7.31
N ILE A 59 -1.42 -7.63 7.73
CA ILE A 59 -2.15 -8.82 8.18
C ILE A 59 -2.31 -9.83 7.03
N LEU A 60 -2.63 -9.36 5.82
CA LEU A 60 -2.72 -10.23 4.64
C LEU A 60 -1.35 -10.79 4.24
N ALA A 61 -0.28 -10.00 4.34
CA ALA A 61 1.08 -10.44 4.07
C ALA A 61 1.51 -11.59 4.99
N LEU A 62 1.21 -11.48 6.29
CA LEU A 62 1.49 -12.53 7.28
C LEU A 62 0.77 -13.84 6.94
N LYS A 63 -0.42 -13.75 6.34
CA LYS A 63 -1.20 -14.90 5.88
C LYS A 63 -0.82 -15.39 4.49
N ARG A 64 0.14 -14.72 3.81
CA ARG A 64 0.50 -14.98 2.40
C ARG A 64 -0.69 -14.83 1.45
N GLU A 65 -1.61 -13.92 1.77
CA GLU A 65 -2.83 -13.65 1.00
C GLU A 65 -2.69 -12.45 0.05
N LEU A 66 -1.52 -11.78 0.01
CA LEU A 66 -1.30 -10.70 -0.93
C LEU A 66 -0.98 -11.22 -2.33
N SER A 67 -1.67 -10.67 -3.30
CA SER A 67 -1.30 -10.73 -4.71
C SER A 67 0.08 -10.11 -4.94
N ARG A 68 0.69 -10.47 -6.07
CA ARG A 68 2.04 -10.02 -6.41
C ARG A 68 2.13 -8.49 -6.45
N ASP A 69 1.20 -7.84 -7.13
CA ASP A 69 1.27 -6.40 -7.40
C ASP A 69 0.98 -5.58 -6.14
N VAL A 70 0.06 -6.06 -5.29
CA VAL A 70 -0.19 -5.45 -3.97
C VAL A 70 0.98 -5.68 -3.02
N SER A 71 1.69 -6.81 -3.11
CA SER A 71 2.91 -7.06 -2.33
C SER A 71 4.03 -6.07 -2.68
N VAL A 72 4.21 -5.77 -3.98
CA VAL A 72 5.16 -4.77 -4.45
C VAL A 72 4.77 -3.38 -3.92
N PHE A 73 3.50 -3.02 -4.06
CA PHE A 73 2.99 -1.76 -3.55
C PHE A 73 3.16 -1.60 -2.04
N PHE A 74 2.82 -2.63 -1.26
CA PHE A 74 2.96 -2.62 0.19
C PHE A 74 4.43 -2.46 0.63
N SER A 75 5.36 -3.06 -0.09
CA SER A 75 6.80 -2.89 0.12
C SER A 75 7.23 -1.43 -0.11
N GLU A 76 6.75 -0.82 -1.19
CA GLU A 76 7.04 0.57 -1.55
C GLU A 76 6.55 1.57 -0.50
N ILE A 77 5.29 1.44 -0.05
CA ILE A 77 4.74 2.35 0.97
C ILE A 77 5.41 2.15 2.33
N SER A 78 5.80 0.91 2.66
CA SER A 78 6.51 0.60 3.92
C SER A 78 7.91 1.19 3.97
N ARG A 79 8.62 1.22 2.84
CA ARG A 79 9.94 1.87 2.74
C ARG A 79 9.85 3.39 2.85
N LYS A 80 8.80 3.99 2.27
CA LYS A 80 8.64 5.45 2.20
C LYS A 80 8.04 6.08 3.45
N THR A 81 7.36 5.30 4.29
CA THR A 81 6.75 5.79 5.54
C THR A 81 7.36 5.08 6.76
N PRO A 82 8.45 5.62 7.34
CA PRO A 82 9.03 5.08 8.56
C PRO A 82 8.01 5.18 9.71
N GLY A 83 7.46 4.03 10.12
CA GLY A 83 6.42 3.92 11.15
C GLY A 83 6.12 2.46 11.46
N HIS A 84 6.39 2.09 12.73
CA HIS A 84 6.33 0.80 13.45
C HIS A 84 6.99 -0.47 12.86
N LYS A 85 7.85 -1.07 13.70
CA LYS A 85 8.84 -2.15 13.52
C LYS A 85 8.38 -3.48 12.86
N LEU A 86 7.12 -3.64 12.47
CA LEU A 86 6.59 -4.92 11.97
C LEU A 86 6.78 -5.10 10.46
N GLY A 87 6.71 -4.04 9.66
CA GLY A 87 6.81 -4.15 8.19
C GLY A 87 8.23 -4.38 7.68
N TYR A 88 9.21 -3.65 8.22
CA TYR A 88 10.58 -3.66 7.68
C TYR A 88 11.31 -5.01 7.90
N SER A 89 11.12 -5.62 9.06
CA SER A 89 11.82 -6.85 9.45
C SER A 89 11.31 -8.12 8.74
N PHE A 90 10.08 -8.12 8.24
CA PHE A 90 9.48 -9.30 7.62
C PHE A 90 9.72 -9.36 6.11
N TYR A 91 9.79 -8.21 5.43
CA TYR A 91 10.08 -8.21 3.98
C TYR A 91 11.53 -8.59 3.66
N ASP A 92 12.50 -8.12 4.47
CA ASP A 92 13.91 -8.50 4.32
C ASP A 92 14.16 -10.01 4.52
N SER A 93 13.26 -10.72 5.22
CA SER A 93 13.37 -12.18 5.42
C SER A 93 12.72 -13.01 4.31
N LEU A 94 11.89 -12.41 3.46
CA LEU A 94 11.22 -13.08 2.34
C LEU A 94 11.93 -12.91 0.98
N ILE A 95 12.90 -12.00 0.89
CA ILE A 95 13.67 -11.70 -0.34
C ILE A 95 15.08 -12.34 -0.30
N ARG A 96 15.38 -13.18 0.71
CA ARG A 96 16.60 -14.00 0.77
C ARG A 96 16.37 -15.42 0.31
#